data_AF-A0A7X7HA07-F1
#
_entry.id   AF-A0A7X7HA07-F1
#
_cell.length_a   1.000
_cell.length_b   1.000
_cell.length_c   1.000
_cell.angle_alpha   90.00
_cell.angle_beta   90.00
_cell.angle_gamma   90.00
#
_symmetry.space_group_name_H-M   'P 1'
#
loop_
_entity.id
_entity.type
_entity.pdbx_description
1 polymer ?
#
loop_
_entity_poly.entity_id
_entity_poly.type
_entity_poly.pdbx_seq_one_letter_code
_entity_poly.pdbx_strand_id
1 'polypeptide(L)'
;MQKRDDLANFYNHIQGLLKTAEEQEKFTDYFYRCFLAGDTVIYQKNIAEFKNFDNEWIKTLETYLPSILKIIKAPKSTLRYDEEIVPIEKAKKVNSKSIKHLAANSHFIKTIDEEGNVVPNKILTSHAEVDYAIYENRFIMTLINRLSIFVGNRYEVIKSNIESKQRNHLNFKSSFAINRTEVLLDMDLVVKSDIEDSLLKERNEALLDRVVKIVRGVSGMKNSPFMKELEGSGAKPVMPPIMKTNIILKNPDFRNAYNLWLFLDSYNALIYDIDVQEKDLHIDSGYIADLNQLALLAYGFILYNQDTRRELYADADTVEYVRKATKIMKIHPKDIVDNPDAIQMEDNTVNEYYLDQNQKIFKKNLVDLLSNENLSYEDALKRAMTQTMDITNSLYKSVFENKPEIIDEFANLKPKDLSEDLEEAKKKANIAKII
;
A
#
# COMPACT_ATOMS: atom_id res chain seq x y z
N MET A 1 23.17 25.66 24.63
CA MET A 1 22.26 26.81 24.42
C MET A 1 23.09 28.04 24.06
N GLN A 2 23.79 27.99 22.93
CA GLN A 2 24.90 28.91 22.58
C GLN A 2 24.81 29.40 21.12
N LYS A 3 23.61 29.41 20.51
CA LYS A 3 23.43 29.59 19.05
C LYS A 3 22.53 30.76 18.60
N ARG A 4 21.80 31.42 19.51
CA ARG A 4 20.87 32.51 19.15
C ARG A 4 21.50 33.91 19.24
N ASP A 5 22.41 34.12 20.19
CA ASP A 5 23.09 35.41 20.36
C ASP A 5 24.03 35.75 19.20
N ASP A 6 24.65 34.75 18.57
CA ASP A 6 25.56 34.97 17.44
C ASP A 6 24.85 35.43 16.16
N LEU A 7 23.60 34.99 15.95
CA LEU A 7 22.81 35.38 14.76
C LEU A 7 22.46 36.87 14.80
N ALA A 8 21.97 37.35 15.95
CA ALA A 8 21.61 38.76 16.11
C ALA A 8 22.84 39.66 15.96
N ASN A 9 23.97 39.27 16.55
CA ASN A 9 25.22 40.02 16.43
C ASN A 9 25.75 40.04 14.99
N PHE A 10 25.75 38.91 14.30
CA PHE A 10 26.14 38.82 12.89
C PHE A 10 25.23 39.69 12.01
N TYR A 11 23.91 39.56 12.18
CA TYR A 11 22.93 40.29 11.40
C TYR A 11 23.08 41.80 11.58
N ASN A 12 23.11 42.28 12.83
CA ASN A 12 23.26 43.70 13.15
C ASN A 12 24.58 44.27 12.59
N HIS A 13 25.67 43.50 12.66
CA HIS A 13 26.96 43.93 12.13
C HIS A 13 26.94 44.09 10.61
N ILE A 14 26.43 43.09 9.89
CA ILE A 14 26.31 43.12 8.43
C ILE A 14 25.38 44.25 7.99
N GLN A 15 24.21 44.39 8.63
CA GLN A 15 23.23 45.42 8.29
C GLN A 15 23.80 46.84 8.48
N GLY A 16 24.60 47.07 9.54
CA GLY A 16 25.28 48.34 9.76
C GLY A 16 26.30 48.69 8.66
N LEU A 17 27.07 47.70 8.20
CA LEU A 17 28.03 47.89 7.10
C LEU A 17 27.33 48.17 5.78
N LEU A 18 26.28 47.40 5.46
CA LEU A 18 25.52 47.56 4.22
C LEU A 18 24.83 48.92 4.15
N LYS A 19 24.20 49.35 5.24
CA LYS A 19 23.54 50.67 5.28
C LYS A 19 24.54 51.80 5.05
N THR A 20 25.72 51.72 5.65
CA THR A 20 26.79 52.71 5.45
C THR A 20 27.26 52.76 3.99
N ALA A 21 27.38 51.60 3.33
CA ALA A 21 27.75 51.52 1.92
C ALA A 21 26.65 52.05 1.00
N GLU A 22 25.38 51.80 1.34
CA GLU A 22 24.23 52.28 0.57
C GLU A 22 24.12 53.80 0.54
N GLU A 23 24.37 54.47 1.67
CA GLU A 23 24.29 55.93 1.78
C GLU A 23 25.40 56.67 1.02
N GLN A 24 26.50 55.99 0.69
CA GLN A 24 27.68 56.60 0.06
C GLN A 24 27.66 56.54 -1.47
N GLU A 25 26.91 55.62 -2.06
CA GLU A 25 27.01 55.28 -3.48
C GLU A 25 25.80 55.78 -4.29
N LYS A 26 26.04 56.50 -5.39
CA LYS A 26 24.94 57.00 -6.25
C LYS A 26 24.18 55.87 -6.98
N PHE A 27 24.80 54.70 -7.10
CA PHE A 27 24.23 53.55 -7.77
C PHE A 27 23.03 52.98 -6.99
N THR A 28 23.09 52.98 -5.66
CA THR A 28 22.04 52.41 -4.79
C THR A 28 20.77 53.23 -4.87
N ASP A 29 20.86 54.56 -4.83
CA ASP A 29 19.75 55.48 -5.05
C ASP A 29 19.07 55.25 -6.41
N TYR A 30 19.88 55.07 -7.46
CA TYR A 30 19.35 54.78 -8.80
C TYR A 30 18.65 53.42 -8.86
N PHE A 31 19.25 52.38 -8.26
CA PHE A 31 18.64 51.07 -8.16
C PHE A 31 17.30 51.12 -7.44
N TYR A 32 17.23 51.70 -6.24
CA TYR A 32 15.98 51.75 -5.46
C TYR A 32 14.88 52.52 -6.18
N ARG A 33 15.20 53.61 -6.91
CA ARG A 33 14.21 54.33 -7.72
C ARG A 33 13.61 53.46 -8.82
N CYS A 34 14.42 52.63 -9.48
CA CYS A 34 13.96 51.70 -10.51
C CYS A 34 13.20 50.52 -9.90
N PHE A 35 13.77 49.90 -8.86
CA PHE A 35 13.24 48.73 -8.17
C PHE A 35 11.88 49.01 -7.54
N LEU A 36 11.74 50.10 -6.78
CA LEU A 36 10.49 50.46 -6.10
C LEU A 36 9.42 50.99 -7.07
N ALA A 37 9.79 51.38 -8.29
CA ALA A 37 8.85 51.75 -9.35
C ALA A 37 8.31 50.53 -10.12
N GLY A 38 8.92 49.35 -9.92
CA GLY A 38 8.48 48.09 -10.51
C GLY A 38 7.39 47.39 -9.71
N ASP A 39 7.01 46.20 -10.18
CA ASP A 39 5.99 45.37 -9.57
C ASP A 39 6.63 44.35 -8.62
N THR A 40 6.34 44.47 -7.33
CA THR A 40 6.88 43.59 -6.29
C THR A 40 5.76 42.89 -5.54
N VAL A 41 5.87 41.56 -5.43
CA VAL A 41 4.94 40.69 -4.70
C VAL A 41 5.74 39.91 -3.66
N ILE A 42 5.36 40.04 -2.39
CA ILE A 42 5.98 39.33 -1.28
C ILE A 42 4.88 38.64 -0.47
N TYR A 43 5.11 37.38 -0.10
CA TYR A 43 4.35 36.74 0.95
C TYR A 43 5.25 35.89 1.83
N GLN A 44 4.88 35.78 3.09
CA GLN A 44 5.50 34.84 4.01
C GLN A 44 4.42 34.08 4.77
N LYS A 45 4.54 32.75 4.77
CA LYS A 45 3.57 31.84 5.37
C LYS A 45 4.26 30.85 6.28
N ASN A 46 3.72 30.66 7.47
CA ASN A 46 4.03 29.52 8.30
C ASN A 46 2.94 28.46 8.08
N ILE A 47 3.36 27.26 7.69
CA ILE A 47 2.46 26.14 7.41
C ILE A 47 2.88 25.00 8.34
N ALA A 48 1.99 24.62 9.23
CA ALA A 48 2.17 23.52 10.16
C ALA A 48 1.28 22.33 9.75
N GLU A 49 1.90 21.16 9.64
CA GLU A 49 1.22 19.90 9.30
C GLU A 49 1.14 19.03 10.56
N PHE A 50 -0.08 18.85 11.07
CA PHE A 50 -0.36 18.00 12.21
C PHE A 50 -0.93 16.68 11.73
N LYS A 51 -0.39 15.57 12.23
CA LYS A 51 -0.87 14.23 11.91
C LYS A 51 -1.69 13.69 13.07
N ASN A 52 -2.97 13.44 12.84
CA ASN A 52 -3.88 12.87 13.81
C ASN A 52 -4.07 11.40 13.52
N PHE A 53 -3.44 10.54 14.32
CA PHE A 53 -3.57 9.09 14.18
C PHE A 53 -4.90 8.59 14.71
N ASP A 54 -5.54 7.68 13.97
CA ASP A 54 -6.74 7.03 14.47
C ASP A 54 -6.39 6.09 15.65
N ASN A 55 -7.16 6.21 16.72
CA ASN A 55 -7.01 5.49 17.97
C ASN A 55 -8.08 4.39 18.13
N GLU A 56 -9.05 4.27 17.22
CA GLU A 56 -10.11 3.25 17.30
C GLU A 56 -9.55 1.84 17.24
N TRP A 57 -8.64 1.57 16.30
CA TRP A 57 -8.01 0.26 16.18
C TRP A 57 -7.18 -0.10 17.40
N ILE A 58 -6.47 0.87 17.99
CA ILE A 58 -5.66 0.66 19.21
C ILE A 58 -6.58 0.20 20.35
N LYS A 59 -7.67 0.92 20.62
CA LYS A 59 -8.65 0.59 21.67
C LYS A 59 -9.30 -0.78 21.44
N THR A 60 -9.63 -1.06 20.18
CA THR A 60 -10.26 -2.33 19.79
C THR A 60 -9.31 -3.51 20.04
N LEU A 61 -8.04 -3.38 19.69
CA LEU A 61 -7.03 -4.40 19.96
C LEU A 61 -6.77 -4.56 21.45
N GLU A 62 -6.62 -3.48 22.21
CA GLU A 62 -6.47 -3.54 23.67
C GLU A 62 -7.62 -4.31 24.34
N THR A 63 -8.83 -4.19 23.78
CA THR A 63 -10.02 -4.88 24.29
C THR A 63 -10.02 -6.39 23.96
N TYR A 64 -9.68 -6.77 22.73
CA TYR A 64 -9.83 -8.16 22.27
C TYR A 64 -8.59 -9.04 22.43
N LEU A 65 -7.39 -8.47 22.49
CA LEU A 65 -6.15 -9.24 22.64
C LEU A 65 -6.08 -10.13 23.89
N PRO A 66 -6.59 -9.72 25.07
CA PRO A 66 -6.63 -10.59 26.25
C PRO A 66 -7.38 -11.91 26.03
N SER A 67 -8.46 -11.91 25.23
CA SER A 67 -9.20 -13.13 24.89
C SER A 67 -8.38 -14.07 24.00
N ILE A 68 -7.62 -13.54 23.05
CA ILE A 68 -6.71 -14.33 22.21
C ILE A 68 -5.64 -15.00 23.08
N LEU A 69 -5.05 -14.25 24.01
CA LEU A 69 -4.06 -14.80 24.94
C LEU A 69 -4.62 -15.92 25.83
N LYS A 70 -5.88 -15.84 26.26
CA LYS A 70 -6.54 -16.92 27.01
C LYS A 70 -6.69 -18.19 26.17
N ILE A 71 -7.09 -18.07 24.91
CA ILE A 71 -7.25 -19.21 24.00
C ILE A 71 -5.91 -19.89 23.74
N ILE A 72 -4.86 -19.10 23.45
CA ILE A 72 -3.50 -19.62 23.20
C ILE A 72 -2.95 -20.38 24.41
N LYS A 73 -3.26 -19.94 25.64
CA LYS A 73 -2.79 -20.60 26.88
C LYS A 73 -3.50 -21.93 27.16
N ALA A 74 -4.74 -22.08 26.70
CA ALA A 74 -5.56 -23.26 26.92
C ALA A 74 -6.24 -23.67 25.61
N PRO A 75 -5.48 -24.16 24.62
CA PRO A 75 -6.04 -24.53 23.32
C PRO A 75 -6.95 -25.74 23.46
N LYS A 76 -8.01 -25.77 22.66
CA LYS A 76 -8.92 -26.92 22.63
C LYS A 76 -8.31 -28.05 21.82
N SER A 77 -8.51 -29.28 22.23
CA SER A 77 -8.03 -30.45 21.50
C SER A 77 -9.16 -31.44 21.24
N THR A 78 -8.94 -32.31 20.27
CA THR A 78 -9.75 -33.49 20.00
C THR A 78 -8.86 -34.74 20.04
N LEU A 79 -9.46 -35.92 20.19
CA LEU A 79 -8.74 -37.18 20.04
C LEU A 79 -8.76 -37.59 18.56
N ARG A 80 -7.57 -37.78 17.97
CA ARG A 80 -7.38 -38.40 16.66
C ARG A 80 -6.88 -39.83 16.87
N TYR A 81 -7.44 -40.78 16.12
CA TYR A 81 -7.04 -42.17 16.20
C TYR A 81 -6.17 -42.48 14.99
N ASP A 82 -4.87 -42.63 15.21
CA ASP A 82 -3.93 -42.99 14.16
C ASP A 82 -3.80 -44.51 14.12
N GLU A 83 -3.90 -45.06 12.91
CA GLU A 83 -3.87 -46.49 12.67
C GLU A 83 -2.50 -46.89 12.11
N GLU A 84 -1.88 -47.89 12.72
CA GLU A 84 -0.57 -48.40 12.31
C GLU A 84 -0.59 -49.93 12.30
N ILE A 85 0.13 -50.52 11.35
CA ILE A 85 0.34 -51.97 11.28
C ILE A 85 1.61 -52.30 12.05
N VAL A 86 1.46 -52.90 13.22
CA VAL A 86 2.57 -53.27 14.11
C VAL A 86 2.68 -54.79 14.23
N PRO A 87 3.85 -55.34 14.60
CA PRO A 87 3.95 -56.73 15.02
C PRO A 87 2.94 -57.01 16.15
N ILE A 88 2.32 -58.19 16.15
CA ILE A 88 1.26 -58.54 17.13
C ILE A 88 1.72 -58.32 18.58
N GLU A 89 2.98 -58.60 18.87
CA GLU A 89 3.63 -58.43 20.18
C GLU A 89 3.64 -56.96 20.68
N LYS A 90 3.61 -56.00 19.75
CA LYS A 90 3.62 -54.56 20.05
C LYS A 90 2.22 -53.95 20.06
N ALA A 91 1.20 -54.69 19.64
CA ALA A 91 -0.17 -54.17 19.57
C ALA A 91 -0.76 -54.07 20.99
N LYS A 92 -1.09 -52.84 21.41
CA LYS A 92 -1.69 -52.59 22.74
C LYS A 92 -3.19 -52.86 22.79
N LYS A 93 -3.91 -52.67 21.68
CA LYS A 93 -5.38 -52.84 21.62
C LYS A 93 -5.82 -53.29 20.24
N VAL A 94 -6.68 -54.31 20.21
CA VAL A 94 -7.28 -54.84 18.99
C VAL A 94 -8.76 -54.45 18.97
N ASN A 95 -9.24 -53.92 17.85
CA ASN A 95 -10.64 -53.54 17.66
C ASN A 95 -11.28 -54.33 16.51
N SER A 96 -12.60 -54.18 16.29
CA SER A 96 -13.28 -54.90 15.20
C SER A 96 -12.68 -54.59 13.81
N LYS A 97 -12.18 -53.37 13.62
CA LYS A 97 -11.53 -52.96 12.35
C LYS A 97 -10.17 -53.62 12.18
N SER A 98 -9.41 -53.83 13.25
CA SER A 98 -8.18 -54.62 13.27
C SER A 98 -8.40 -56.03 12.74
N ILE A 99 -9.48 -56.67 13.20
CA ILE A 99 -9.86 -58.04 12.78
C ILE A 99 -10.27 -58.06 11.31
N LYS A 100 -11.10 -57.09 10.87
CA LYS A 100 -11.49 -56.95 9.45
C LYS A 100 -10.29 -56.73 8.54
N HIS A 101 -9.36 -55.88 8.96
CA HIS A 101 -8.13 -55.61 8.22
C HIS A 101 -7.25 -56.86 8.13
N LEU A 102 -7.10 -57.62 9.21
CA LEU A 102 -6.35 -58.88 9.20
C LEU A 102 -7.00 -59.92 8.27
N ALA A 103 -8.32 -60.06 8.30
CA ALA A 103 -9.04 -60.99 7.43
C ALA A 103 -8.89 -60.64 5.95
N ALA A 104 -8.83 -59.35 5.60
CA ALA A 104 -8.59 -58.90 4.23
C ALA A 104 -7.13 -59.05 3.78
N ASN A 105 -6.18 -59.17 4.71
CA ASN A 105 -4.74 -59.17 4.45
C ASN A 105 -4.08 -60.44 5.00
N SER A 106 -4.36 -61.58 4.35
CA SER A 106 -3.88 -62.90 4.77
C SER A 106 -2.36 -63.02 4.87
N HIS A 107 -1.60 -62.18 4.17
CA HIS A 107 -0.14 -62.12 4.26
C HIS A 107 0.39 -61.63 5.62
N PHE A 108 -0.47 -61.08 6.49
CA PHE A 108 -0.13 -60.76 7.88
C PHE A 108 -0.39 -61.92 8.85
N ILE A 109 -0.90 -63.06 8.37
CA ILE A 109 -1.10 -64.27 9.17
C ILE A 109 0.19 -65.09 9.17
N LYS A 110 0.65 -65.50 10.36
CA LYS A 110 1.85 -66.32 10.54
C LYS A 110 1.53 -67.80 10.38
N THR A 111 0.54 -68.28 11.12
CA THR A 111 0.12 -69.68 11.16
C THR A 111 -1.38 -69.79 11.41
N ILE A 112 -1.97 -70.86 10.91
CA ILE A 112 -3.33 -71.29 11.23
C ILE A 112 -3.17 -72.66 11.89
N ASP A 113 -3.68 -72.81 13.11
CA ASP A 113 -3.60 -74.06 13.86
C ASP A 113 -4.56 -75.12 13.30
N GLU A 114 -4.37 -76.40 13.66
CA GLU A 114 -5.22 -77.51 13.21
C GLU A 114 -6.69 -77.36 13.64
N GLU A 115 -6.93 -76.57 14.69
CA GLU A 115 -8.26 -76.18 15.19
C GLU A 115 -8.87 -74.96 14.46
N GLY A 116 -8.16 -74.39 13.48
CA GLY A 116 -8.60 -73.21 12.71
C GLY A 116 -8.30 -71.86 13.37
N ASN A 117 -7.51 -71.83 14.46
CA ASN A 117 -7.12 -70.61 15.14
C ASN A 117 -6.05 -69.82 14.34
N VAL A 118 -6.29 -68.54 14.11
CA VAL A 118 -5.42 -67.67 13.28
C VAL A 118 -4.45 -66.89 14.16
N VAL A 119 -3.14 -67.07 13.95
CA VAL A 119 -2.09 -66.32 14.66
C VAL A 119 -1.46 -65.28 13.70
N PRO A 120 -1.71 -63.97 13.90
CA PRO A 120 -1.10 -62.93 13.07
C PRO A 120 0.36 -62.69 13.41
N ASN A 121 1.18 -62.34 12.41
CA ASN A 121 2.51 -61.77 12.58
C ASN A 121 2.42 -60.25 12.81
N LYS A 122 1.54 -59.57 12.07
CA LYS A 122 1.27 -58.13 12.19
C LYS A 122 -0.23 -57.87 12.29
N ILE A 123 -0.62 -56.81 13.00
CA ILE A 123 -2.02 -56.41 13.14
C ILE A 123 -2.15 -54.89 13.08
N LEU A 124 -3.26 -54.41 12.53
CA LEU A 124 -3.62 -53.00 12.58
C LEU A 124 -4.02 -52.65 14.01
N THR A 125 -3.29 -51.77 14.66
CA THR A 125 -3.66 -51.19 15.97
C THR A 125 -3.99 -49.71 15.77
N SER A 126 -4.81 -49.16 16.64
CA SER A 126 -5.08 -47.72 16.69
C SER A 126 -4.61 -47.16 18.03
N HIS A 127 -3.87 -46.06 18.03
CA HIS A 127 -3.58 -45.28 19.23
C HIS A 127 -4.26 -43.92 19.16
N ALA A 128 -4.66 -43.40 20.32
CA ALA A 128 -5.27 -42.09 20.41
C ALA A 128 -4.18 -41.04 20.62
N GLU A 129 -4.07 -40.10 19.69
CA GLU A 129 -3.24 -38.91 19.81
C GLU A 129 -4.13 -37.69 20.07
N VAL A 130 -3.58 -36.72 20.80
CA VAL A 130 -4.25 -35.44 21.04
C VAL A 130 -3.97 -34.55 19.83
N ASP A 131 -5.03 -34.19 19.11
CA ASP A 131 -4.95 -33.32 17.95
C ASP A 131 -5.42 -31.90 18.31
N TYR A 132 -4.49 -30.95 18.20
CA TYR A 132 -4.75 -29.53 18.42
C TYR A 132 -5.11 -28.78 17.12
N ALA A 133 -4.97 -29.41 15.94
CA ALA A 133 -5.26 -28.80 14.64
C ALA A 133 -6.76 -28.74 14.30
N ILE A 134 -7.62 -28.56 15.31
CA ILE A 134 -9.05 -28.35 15.14
C ILE A 134 -9.34 -27.01 14.44
N TYR A 135 -10.52 -26.91 13.84
CA TYR A 135 -10.94 -25.73 13.08
C TYR A 135 -10.77 -24.42 13.85
N GLU A 136 -11.19 -24.39 15.11
CA GLU A 136 -11.16 -23.19 15.95
C GLU A 136 -9.73 -22.72 16.26
N ASN A 137 -8.82 -23.65 16.49
CA ASN A 137 -7.42 -23.31 16.74
C ASN A 137 -6.75 -22.83 15.45
N ARG A 138 -7.06 -23.46 14.31
CA ARG A 138 -6.61 -23.00 12.98
C ARG A 138 -7.14 -21.61 12.65
N PHE A 139 -8.38 -21.31 13.05
CA PHE A 139 -8.95 -19.96 12.94
C PHE A 139 -8.14 -18.95 13.75
N ILE A 140 -7.84 -19.25 15.01
CA ILE A 140 -7.02 -18.37 15.88
C ILE A 140 -5.61 -18.18 15.32
N MET A 141 -4.97 -19.25 14.85
CA MET A 141 -3.67 -19.18 14.17
C MET A 141 -3.72 -18.23 12.97
N THR A 142 -4.74 -18.37 12.12
CA THR A 142 -4.93 -17.51 10.95
C THR A 142 -5.15 -16.06 11.38
N LEU A 143 -5.97 -15.81 12.41
CA LEU A 143 -6.21 -14.49 12.96
C LEU A 143 -4.94 -13.83 13.49
N ILE A 144 -4.10 -14.56 14.23
CA ILE A 144 -2.82 -14.04 14.76
C ILE A 144 -1.88 -13.63 13.63
N ASN A 145 -1.79 -14.44 12.57
CA ASN A 145 -0.97 -14.11 11.40
C ASN A 145 -1.46 -12.84 10.69
N ARG A 146 -2.77 -12.72 10.47
CA ARG A 146 -3.38 -11.51 9.91
C ARG A 146 -3.13 -10.29 10.80
N LEU A 147 -3.30 -10.46 12.11
CA LEU A 147 -3.09 -9.40 13.09
C LEU A 147 -1.64 -8.91 13.13
N SER A 148 -0.67 -9.81 13.00
CA SER A 148 0.75 -9.47 12.92
C SER A 148 1.06 -8.54 11.75
N ILE A 149 0.46 -8.81 10.58
CA ILE A 149 0.65 -7.97 9.39
C ILE A 149 -0.07 -6.62 9.58
N PHE A 150 -1.31 -6.66 10.05
CA PHE A 150 -2.13 -5.46 10.29
C PHE A 150 -1.46 -4.46 11.23
N VAL A 151 -0.94 -4.95 12.36
CA VAL A 151 -0.29 -4.12 13.39
C VAL A 151 1.10 -3.69 12.93
N GLY A 152 1.87 -4.58 12.28
CA GLY A 152 3.21 -4.26 11.76
C GLY A 152 3.18 -3.10 10.76
N ASN A 153 2.29 -3.17 9.77
CA ASN A 153 2.16 -2.12 8.76
C ASN A 153 1.81 -0.75 9.39
N ARG A 154 0.87 -0.74 10.34
CA ARG A 154 0.47 0.49 11.03
C ARG A 154 1.55 1.05 11.94
N TYR A 155 2.29 0.19 12.64
CA TYR A 155 3.42 0.62 13.46
C TYR A 155 4.49 1.33 12.62
N GLU A 156 4.87 0.79 11.47
CA GLU A 156 5.88 1.43 10.61
C GLU A 156 5.40 2.78 10.07
N VAL A 157 4.12 2.90 9.70
CA VAL A 157 3.54 4.18 9.29
C VAL A 157 3.54 5.19 10.43
N ILE A 158 3.12 4.80 11.63
CA ILE A 158 3.10 5.70 12.79
C ILE A 158 4.52 6.14 13.16
N LYS A 159 5.46 5.20 13.24
CA LYS A 159 6.86 5.46 13.58
C LYS A 159 7.54 6.40 12.60
N SER A 160 7.31 6.23 11.30
CA SER A 160 7.89 7.09 10.25
C SER A 160 7.23 8.47 10.15
N ASN A 161 6.07 8.67 10.77
CA ASN A 161 5.27 9.88 10.63
C ASN A 161 4.95 10.56 11.97
N ILE A 162 5.61 10.18 13.06
CA ILE A 162 5.30 10.69 14.40
C ILE A 162 5.66 12.17 14.58
N GLU A 163 6.68 12.62 13.85
CA GLU A 163 7.15 14.00 13.86
C GLU A 163 6.21 14.87 13.04
N SER A 164 5.67 15.90 13.69
CA SER A 164 4.91 16.95 13.03
C SER A 164 5.88 17.99 12.48
N LYS A 165 5.65 18.44 11.24
CA LYS A 165 6.56 19.32 10.52
C LYS A 165 5.93 20.69 10.34
N GLN A 166 6.74 21.72 10.45
CA GLN A 166 6.40 23.07 10.04
C GLN A 166 7.32 23.52 8.92
N ARG A 167 6.78 24.34 8.02
CA ARG A 167 7.54 25.04 6.99
C ARG A 167 7.26 26.52 7.07
N ASN A 168 8.32 27.32 7.08
CA ASN A 168 8.23 28.76 6.86
C ASN A 168 8.61 29.03 5.40
N HIS A 169 7.69 29.59 4.64
CA HIS A 169 7.80 29.83 3.22
C HIS A 169 7.78 31.32 2.96
N LEU A 170 8.90 31.87 2.49
CA LEU A 170 9.02 33.22 1.98
C LEU A 170 9.12 33.15 0.46
N ASN A 171 8.27 33.90 -0.23
CA ASN A 171 8.41 34.15 -1.65
C ASN A 171 8.48 35.64 -1.89
N PHE A 172 9.49 36.04 -2.67
CA PHE A 172 9.75 37.43 -3.02
C PHE A 172 10.01 37.51 -4.50
N LYS A 173 9.07 38.11 -5.23
CA LYS A 173 9.12 38.31 -6.67
C LYS A 173 9.12 39.80 -6.96
N SER A 174 10.01 40.24 -7.83
CA SER A 174 10.07 41.62 -8.28
C SER A 174 10.39 41.69 -9.77
N SER A 175 9.67 42.53 -10.49
CA SER A 175 9.93 42.87 -11.89
C SER A 175 10.13 44.37 -12.01
N PHE A 176 11.27 44.79 -12.54
CA PHE A 176 11.58 46.21 -12.71
C PHE A 176 12.50 46.45 -13.91
N ALA A 177 12.41 47.66 -14.47
CA ALA A 177 13.26 48.08 -15.57
C ALA A 177 14.38 49.00 -15.07
N ILE A 178 15.61 48.72 -15.47
CA ILE A 178 16.78 49.52 -15.14
C ILE A 178 17.74 49.54 -16.33
N ASN A 179 18.22 50.73 -16.73
CA ASN A 179 19.16 50.89 -17.86
C ASN A 179 18.73 50.19 -19.19
N ARG A 180 17.42 50.22 -19.52
CA ARG A 180 16.84 49.53 -20.69
C ARG A 180 16.93 48.00 -20.65
N THR A 181 17.19 47.45 -19.46
CA THR A 181 17.15 46.01 -19.18
C THR A 181 15.93 45.73 -18.30
N GLU A 182 15.24 44.63 -18.58
CA GLU A 182 14.21 44.08 -17.72
C GLU A 182 14.86 43.12 -16.72
N VAL A 183 14.60 43.32 -15.44
CA VAL A 183 15.13 42.47 -14.36
C VAL A 183 13.96 41.76 -13.70
N LEU A 184 14.03 40.44 -13.69
CA LEU A 184 13.10 39.56 -12.99
C LEU A 184 13.87 38.90 -11.84
N LEU A 185 13.47 39.21 -10.60
CA LEU A 185 13.96 38.59 -9.39
C LEU A 185 12.87 37.66 -8.86
N ASP A 186 13.19 36.37 -8.66
CA ASP A 186 12.33 35.41 -7.99
C ASP A 186 13.15 34.68 -6.92
N MET A 187 12.79 34.90 -5.66
CA MET A 187 13.40 34.25 -4.52
C MET A 187 12.36 33.40 -3.81
N ASP A 188 12.63 32.10 -3.73
CA ASP A 188 11.78 31.13 -3.06
C ASP A 188 12.57 30.44 -1.93
N LEU A 189 12.21 30.73 -0.68
CA LEU A 189 12.89 30.20 0.49
C LEU A 189 11.90 29.39 1.35
N VAL A 190 12.17 28.10 1.48
CA VAL A 190 11.39 27.19 2.33
C VAL A 190 12.27 26.63 3.44
N VAL A 191 12.03 27.07 4.67
CA VAL A 191 12.70 26.55 5.87
C VAL A 191 11.82 25.51 6.52
N LYS A 192 12.29 24.25 6.60
CA LYS A 192 11.57 23.15 7.25
C LYS A 192 12.15 22.91 8.65
N SER A 193 11.29 22.77 9.64
CA SER A 193 11.68 22.41 11.01
C SER A 193 10.60 21.55 11.68
N ASP A 194 10.96 20.89 12.76
CA ASP A 194 9.99 20.17 13.58
C ASP A 194 9.14 21.16 14.37
N ILE A 195 7.90 20.77 14.67
CA ILE A 195 7.02 21.57 15.55
C ILE A 195 7.48 21.38 16.99
N GLU A 196 7.93 22.45 17.63
CA GLU A 196 8.26 22.47 19.07
C GLU A 196 6.97 22.67 19.91
N ASP A 197 6.00 21.77 19.78
CA ASP A 197 4.82 21.72 20.66
C ASP A 197 4.97 20.54 21.63
N SER A 198 5.25 20.86 22.89
CA SER A 198 5.48 19.86 23.94
C SER A 198 4.26 18.98 24.21
N LEU A 199 3.04 19.52 24.11
CA LEU A 199 1.80 18.79 24.38
C LEU A 199 1.51 17.79 23.24
N LEU A 200 1.70 18.22 21.99
CA LEU A 200 1.52 17.34 20.83
C LEU A 200 2.58 16.23 20.80
N LYS A 201 3.83 16.56 21.15
CA LYS A 201 4.90 15.58 21.25
C LYS A 201 4.59 14.53 22.31
N GLU A 202 4.17 14.93 23.51
CA GLU A 202 3.80 14.02 24.59
C GLU A 202 2.63 13.11 24.19
N ARG A 203 1.61 13.67 23.51
CA ARG A 203 0.48 12.90 22.98
C ARG A 203 0.93 11.84 21.97
N ASN A 204 1.80 12.21 21.03
CA ASN A 204 2.29 11.31 19.99
C ASN A 204 3.19 10.22 20.57
N GLU A 205 4.05 10.55 21.53
CA GLU A 205 4.89 9.59 22.26
C GLU A 205 4.03 8.58 23.03
N ALA A 206 3.01 9.04 23.76
CA ALA A 206 2.08 8.16 24.49
C ALA A 206 1.31 7.21 23.55
N LEU A 207 0.96 7.68 22.35
CA LEU A 207 0.33 6.85 21.33
C LEU A 207 1.29 5.77 20.82
N LEU A 208 2.52 6.15 20.50
CA LEU A 208 3.56 5.22 20.04
C LEU A 208 3.82 4.13 21.09
N ASP A 209 3.90 4.49 22.37
CA ASP A 209 4.09 3.53 23.45
C ASP A 209 2.99 2.47 23.52
N ARG A 210 1.73 2.86 23.31
CA ARG A 210 0.60 1.93 23.24
C ARG A 210 0.71 1.01 22.03
N VAL A 211 1.06 1.55 20.87
CA VAL A 211 1.29 0.76 19.66
C VAL A 211 2.43 -0.24 19.84
N VAL A 212 3.56 0.18 20.44
CA VAL A 212 4.70 -0.69 20.73
C VAL A 212 4.29 -1.84 21.65
N LYS A 213 3.47 -1.59 22.67
CA LYS A 213 2.93 -2.65 23.54
C LYS A 213 2.08 -3.65 22.76
N ILE A 214 1.22 -3.19 21.85
CA ILE A 214 0.41 -4.06 20.99
C ILE A 214 1.30 -4.89 20.06
N VAL A 215 2.26 -4.26 19.37
CA VAL A 215 3.22 -4.95 18.47
C VAL A 215 3.97 -6.05 19.21
N ARG A 216 4.48 -5.75 20.42
CA ARG A 216 5.16 -6.74 21.27
C ARG A 216 4.21 -7.87 21.68
N GLY A 217 2.98 -7.55 22.06
CA GLY A 217 1.97 -8.55 22.43
C GLY A 217 1.64 -9.50 21.27
N VAL A 218 1.35 -8.96 20.09
CA VAL A 218 1.06 -9.72 18.87
C VAL A 218 2.26 -10.55 18.42
N SER A 219 3.48 -9.98 18.48
CA SER A 219 4.70 -10.73 18.17
C SER A 219 4.94 -11.87 19.17
N GLY A 220 4.62 -11.67 20.45
CA GLY A 220 4.67 -12.73 21.46
C GLY A 220 3.66 -13.85 21.18
N MET A 221 2.45 -13.51 20.73
CA MET A 221 1.44 -14.50 20.33
C MET A 221 1.86 -15.28 19.09
N LYS A 222 2.41 -14.62 18.07
CA LYS A 222 2.91 -15.26 16.86
C LYS A 222 4.03 -16.27 17.14
N ASN A 223 4.90 -15.96 18.11
CA ASN A 223 6.02 -16.83 18.49
C ASN A 223 5.67 -17.83 19.62
N SER A 224 4.39 -17.94 20.00
CA SER A 224 3.96 -18.80 21.10
C SER A 224 4.07 -20.30 20.77
N PRO A 225 4.15 -21.18 21.78
CA PRO A 225 4.15 -22.63 21.57
C PRO A 225 2.94 -23.13 20.75
N PHE A 226 1.76 -22.56 20.99
CA PHE A 226 0.53 -22.82 20.24
C PHE A 226 0.71 -22.64 18.73
N MET A 227 1.32 -21.53 18.31
CA MET A 227 1.56 -21.25 16.90
C MET A 227 2.55 -22.25 16.30
N LYS A 228 3.66 -22.51 17.01
CA LYS A 228 4.68 -23.46 16.56
C LYS A 228 4.14 -24.89 16.42
N GLU A 229 3.28 -25.31 17.34
CA GLU A 229 2.66 -26.63 17.32
C GLU A 229 1.71 -26.78 16.13
N LEU A 230 0.87 -25.77 15.86
CA LEU A 230 -0.04 -25.78 14.71
C LEU A 230 0.70 -25.71 13.37
N GLU A 231 1.73 -24.87 13.26
CA GLU A 231 2.58 -24.79 12.08
C GLU A 231 3.35 -26.10 11.85
N GLY A 232 3.91 -26.68 12.91
CA GLY A 232 4.61 -27.97 12.88
C GLY A 232 3.69 -29.15 12.49
N SER A 233 2.41 -29.08 12.83
CA SER A 233 1.41 -30.08 12.41
C SER A 233 1.00 -29.97 10.93
N GLY A 234 1.47 -28.95 10.21
CA GLY A 234 1.09 -28.70 8.81
C GLY A 234 -0.35 -28.22 8.64
N ALA A 235 -0.94 -27.65 9.69
CA ALA A 235 -2.34 -27.20 9.67
C ALA A 235 -2.53 -26.06 8.66
N LYS A 236 -3.42 -26.27 7.69
CA LYS A 236 -3.72 -25.24 6.68
C LYS A 236 -4.43 -24.03 7.33
N PRO A 237 -4.18 -22.79 6.89
CA PRO A 237 -4.97 -21.63 7.31
C PRO A 237 -6.46 -21.80 7.04
N VAL A 238 -7.29 -21.07 7.78
CA VAL A 238 -8.75 -21.03 7.55
C VAL A 238 -9.06 -19.92 6.55
N MET A 239 -9.85 -20.25 5.52
CA MET A 239 -10.28 -19.28 4.51
C MET A 239 -11.63 -18.64 4.91
N PRO A 240 -11.85 -17.35 4.60
CA PRO A 240 -13.18 -16.75 4.71
C PRO A 240 -14.19 -17.43 3.78
N PRO A 241 -15.49 -17.43 4.12
CA PRO A 241 -16.08 -16.92 5.37
C PRO A 241 -15.83 -17.86 6.56
N ILE A 242 -15.60 -17.29 7.74
CA ILE A 242 -15.39 -18.08 8.97
C ILE A 242 -16.69 -18.78 9.39
N MET A 243 -16.64 -20.09 9.53
CA MET A 243 -17.76 -20.92 9.97
C MET A 243 -18.06 -20.65 11.45
N LYS A 244 -19.31 -20.29 11.75
CA LYS A 244 -19.77 -20.02 13.12
C LYS A 244 -20.08 -21.31 13.87
N THR A 245 -19.04 -22.01 14.31
CA THR A 245 -19.20 -23.24 15.09
C THR A 245 -19.78 -22.95 16.49
N ASN A 246 -20.28 -23.99 17.16
CA ASN A 246 -20.79 -23.86 18.53
C ASN A 246 -19.73 -23.34 19.50
N ILE A 247 -18.46 -23.64 19.30
CA ILE A 247 -17.37 -23.14 20.13
C ILE A 247 -17.21 -21.63 19.93
N ILE A 248 -17.22 -21.15 18.68
CA ILE A 248 -17.14 -19.73 18.36
C ILE A 248 -18.34 -18.96 18.91
N LEU A 249 -19.55 -19.53 18.80
CA LEU A 249 -20.76 -18.88 19.24
C LEU A 249 -20.91 -18.84 20.77
N LYS A 250 -20.59 -19.93 21.47
CA LYS A 250 -20.87 -20.07 22.92
C LYS A 250 -19.72 -19.61 23.81
N ASN A 251 -18.46 -19.72 23.37
CA ASN A 251 -17.32 -19.27 24.17
C ASN A 251 -17.09 -17.75 23.97
N PRO A 252 -17.13 -16.93 25.04
CA PRO A 252 -16.91 -15.48 24.93
C PRO A 252 -15.57 -15.10 24.29
N ASP A 253 -14.49 -15.83 24.58
CA ASP A 253 -13.17 -15.52 24.05
C ASP A 253 -13.09 -15.78 22.55
N PHE A 254 -13.70 -16.86 22.05
CA PHE A 254 -13.77 -17.13 20.61
C PHE A 254 -14.72 -16.18 19.89
N ARG A 255 -15.79 -15.72 20.55
CA ARG A 255 -16.67 -14.67 20.02
C ARG A 255 -15.91 -13.35 19.86
N ASN A 256 -15.10 -12.98 20.85
CA ASN A 256 -14.22 -11.82 20.79
C ASN A 256 -13.20 -11.93 19.65
N ALA A 257 -12.61 -13.12 19.46
CA ALA A 257 -11.72 -13.38 18.33
C ALA A 257 -12.42 -13.22 16.98
N TYR A 258 -13.67 -13.70 16.87
CA TYR A 258 -14.48 -13.53 15.67
C TYR A 258 -14.86 -12.06 15.42
N ASN A 259 -15.20 -11.30 16.46
CA ASN A 259 -15.45 -9.86 16.32
C ASN A 259 -14.19 -9.10 15.89
N LEU A 260 -13.03 -9.47 16.43
CA LEU A 260 -11.75 -8.93 16.01
C LEU A 260 -11.47 -9.26 14.53
N TRP A 261 -11.77 -10.47 14.08
CA TRP A 261 -11.67 -10.83 12.66
C TRP A 261 -12.51 -9.90 11.77
N LEU A 262 -13.77 -9.67 12.13
CA LEU A 262 -14.66 -8.76 11.38
C LEU A 262 -14.16 -7.31 11.41
N PHE A 263 -13.61 -6.87 12.54
CA PHE A 263 -12.98 -5.56 12.65
C PHE A 263 -11.82 -5.44 11.65
N LEU A 264 -10.93 -6.42 11.59
CA LEU A 264 -9.80 -6.40 10.64
C LEU A 264 -10.26 -6.41 9.17
N ASP A 265 -11.38 -7.05 8.84
CA ASP A 265 -11.95 -7.08 7.49
C ASP A 265 -12.61 -5.74 7.09
N SER A 266 -13.24 -5.07 8.04
CA SER A 266 -14.02 -3.84 7.79
C SER A 266 -13.22 -2.55 7.94
N TYR A 267 -12.10 -2.60 8.67
CA TYR A 267 -11.35 -1.40 9.03
C TYR A 267 -10.43 -0.93 7.90
N ASN A 268 -10.99 -0.07 7.04
CA ASN A 268 -10.33 0.58 5.91
C ASN A 268 -9.95 2.05 6.17
N ALA A 269 -9.97 2.48 7.43
CA ALA A 269 -9.66 3.87 7.77
C ALA A 269 -8.21 4.23 7.42
N LEU A 270 -8.01 5.48 6.98
CA LEU A 270 -6.69 6.10 6.86
C LEU A 270 -5.99 6.02 8.21
N ILE A 271 -4.69 5.74 8.20
CA ILE A 271 -3.90 5.55 9.44
C ILE A 271 -3.81 6.86 10.23
N TYR A 272 -3.84 8.00 9.53
CA TYR A 272 -3.88 9.32 10.09
C TYR A 272 -4.54 10.31 9.13
N ASP A 273 -5.12 11.37 9.70
CA ASP A 273 -5.54 12.58 8.99
C ASP A 273 -4.44 13.65 9.10
N ILE A 274 -4.33 14.51 8.08
CA ILE A 274 -3.40 15.64 8.07
C ILE A 274 -4.21 16.93 8.24
N ASP A 275 -4.04 17.57 9.39
CA ASP A 275 -4.55 18.92 9.61
C ASP A 275 -3.45 19.92 9.21
N VAL A 276 -3.76 20.76 8.23
CA VAL A 276 -2.86 21.82 7.79
C VAL A 276 -3.33 23.14 8.42
N GLN A 277 -2.47 23.75 9.21
CA GLN A 277 -2.68 25.11 9.69
C GLN A 277 -1.76 26.06 8.94
N GLU A 278 -2.36 27.05 8.29
CA GLU A 278 -1.65 28.08 7.55
C GLU A 278 -1.82 29.42 8.27
N LYS A 279 -0.70 30.11 8.48
CA LYS A 279 -0.65 31.42 9.09
C LYS A 279 0.15 32.37 8.21
N ASP A 280 -0.49 33.42 7.74
CA ASP A 280 0.20 34.54 7.11
C ASP A 280 1.04 35.27 8.16
N LEU A 281 2.34 35.42 7.89
CA LEU A 281 3.23 36.17 8.74
C LEU A 281 3.23 37.64 8.28
N HIS A 282 3.07 38.55 9.24
CA HIS A 282 3.10 39.98 8.96
C HIS A 282 4.51 40.42 8.59
N ILE A 283 4.64 41.11 7.47
CA ILE A 283 5.90 41.69 6.98
C ILE A 283 5.83 43.18 7.26
N ASP A 284 6.64 43.63 8.22
CA ASP A 284 6.72 45.06 8.57
C ASP A 284 7.64 45.83 7.61
N SER A 285 7.66 47.16 7.74
CA SER A 285 8.46 48.04 6.89
C SER A 285 9.96 47.81 7.00
N GLY A 286 10.46 47.40 8.17
CA GLY A 286 11.87 47.09 8.37
C GLY A 286 12.26 45.83 7.60
N TYR A 287 11.43 44.80 7.70
CA TYR A 287 11.65 43.56 6.98
C TYR A 287 11.54 43.74 5.46
N ILE A 288 10.64 44.59 4.96
CA ILE A 288 10.59 44.97 3.54
C ILE A 288 11.91 45.65 3.12
N ALA A 289 12.45 46.55 3.93
CA ALA A 289 13.73 47.20 3.63
C ALA A 289 14.88 46.18 3.53
N ASP A 290 14.90 45.19 4.42
CA ASP A 290 15.90 44.12 4.40
C ASP A 290 15.78 43.24 3.14
N LEU A 291 14.56 42.94 2.68
CA LEU A 291 14.35 42.23 1.40
C LEU A 291 14.79 43.05 0.19
N ASN A 292 14.54 44.37 0.21
CA ASN A 292 14.97 45.27 -0.85
C ASN A 292 16.50 45.38 -0.91
N GLN A 293 17.16 45.43 0.24
CA GLN A 293 18.62 45.39 0.36
C GLN A 293 19.17 44.06 -0.18
N LEU A 294 18.49 42.94 0.08
CA LEU A 294 18.86 41.65 -0.50
C LEU A 294 18.73 41.64 -2.04
N ALA A 295 17.69 42.28 -2.60
CA ALA A 295 17.55 42.44 -4.04
C ALA A 295 18.67 43.30 -4.65
N LEU A 296 19.03 44.41 -4.00
CA LEU A 296 20.15 45.27 -4.39
C LEU A 296 21.45 44.46 -4.44
N LEU A 297 21.73 43.68 -3.39
CA LEU A 297 22.93 42.85 -3.32
C LEU A 297 22.95 41.76 -4.39
N ALA A 298 21.83 41.06 -4.59
CA ALA A 298 21.73 40.02 -5.63
C ALA A 298 21.98 40.60 -7.03
N TYR A 299 21.33 41.73 -7.35
CA TYR A 299 21.50 42.41 -8.62
C TYR A 299 22.91 42.94 -8.82
N GLY A 300 23.45 43.66 -7.82
CA GLY A 300 24.81 44.20 -7.85
C GLY A 300 25.87 43.11 -7.98
N PHE A 301 25.71 42.00 -7.25
CA PHE A 301 26.61 40.86 -7.32
C PHE A 301 26.61 40.23 -8.72
N ILE A 302 25.45 40.01 -9.34
CA ILE A 302 25.36 39.44 -10.69
C ILE A 302 26.03 40.38 -11.70
N LEU A 303 25.68 41.68 -11.68
CA LEU A 303 26.25 42.65 -12.59
C LEU A 303 27.77 42.76 -12.48
N TYR A 304 28.29 42.88 -11.25
CA TYR A 304 29.72 43.01 -11.00
C TYR A 304 30.49 41.82 -11.57
N ASN A 305 29.99 40.60 -11.33
CA ASN A 305 30.63 39.39 -11.80
C ASN A 305 30.50 39.21 -13.32
N GLN A 306 29.39 39.65 -13.92
CA GLN A 306 29.19 39.63 -15.37
C GLN A 306 30.13 40.59 -16.10
N ASP A 307 30.41 41.77 -15.52
CA ASP A 307 31.34 42.74 -16.10
C ASP A 307 32.80 42.31 -15.88
N THR A 308 33.16 41.93 -14.65
CA THR A 308 34.55 41.58 -14.28
C THR A 308 35.04 40.30 -14.96
N ARG A 309 34.13 39.34 -15.22
CA ARG A 309 34.48 38.06 -15.88
C ARG A 309 34.04 38.00 -17.33
N ARG A 310 33.77 39.14 -17.97
CA ARG A 310 33.28 39.20 -19.35
C ARG A 310 34.17 38.42 -20.34
N GLU A 311 35.48 38.55 -20.23
CA GLU A 311 36.45 37.82 -21.09
C GLU A 311 36.39 36.30 -20.86
N LEU A 312 36.35 35.85 -19.61
CA LEU A 312 36.22 34.44 -19.24
C LEU A 312 34.91 33.82 -19.78
N TYR A 313 33.81 34.59 -19.76
CA TYR A 313 32.53 34.15 -20.29
C TYR A 313 32.44 34.21 -21.82
N ALA A 314 33.26 35.02 -22.48
CA ALA A 314 33.33 35.09 -23.94
C ALA A 314 33.98 33.85 -24.54
N ASP A 315 34.94 33.25 -23.83
CA ASP A 315 35.62 32.00 -24.22
C ASP A 315 34.86 30.73 -23.82
N ALA A 316 33.74 30.86 -23.10
CA ALA A 316 32.92 29.70 -22.72
C ALA A 316 32.15 29.15 -23.93
N ASP A 317 32.17 27.82 -24.09
CA ASP A 317 31.44 27.13 -25.17
C ASP A 317 29.96 27.54 -25.16
N THR A 318 29.53 28.20 -26.23
CA THR A 318 28.14 28.58 -26.43
C THR A 318 27.35 27.32 -26.77
N VAL A 319 26.48 26.87 -25.86
CA VAL A 319 25.51 25.82 -26.17
C VAL A 319 24.46 26.41 -27.09
N GLU A 320 24.64 26.25 -28.40
CA GLU A 320 23.61 26.58 -29.38
C GLU A 320 22.41 25.65 -29.21
N TYR A 321 21.43 26.09 -28.42
CA TYR A 321 20.09 25.53 -28.51
C TYR A 321 19.49 25.99 -29.84
N VAL A 322 19.60 25.16 -30.86
CA VAL A 322 18.75 25.29 -32.05
C VAL A 322 17.32 25.08 -31.55
N ARG A 323 16.57 26.17 -31.35
CA ARG A 323 15.10 26.10 -31.41
C ARG A 323 14.83 25.53 -32.79
N LYS A 324 14.54 24.22 -32.86
CA LYS A 324 14.09 23.61 -34.10
C LYS A 324 12.89 24.44 -34.52
N ALA A 325 13.05 25.23 -35.59
CA ALA A 325 11.92 25.86 -36.25
C ALA A 325 10.87 24.77 -36.41
N THR A 326 9.59 25.08 -36.15
CA THR A 326 8.48 24.14 -36.29
C THR A 326 8.64 23.43 -37.63
N LYS A 327 9.17 22.20 -37.61
CA LYS A 327 9.29 21.42 -38.84
C LYS A 327 7.87 21.03 -39.18
N ILE A 328 7.30 21.66 -40.22
CA ILE A 328 6.18 21.05 -40.92
C ILE A 328 6.75 19.81 -41.61
N MET A 329 6.79 18.70 -40.88
CA MET A 329 7.17 17.40 -41.42
C MET A 329 6.01 16.86 -42.23
N LYS A 330 6.23 16.56 -43.51
CA LYS A 330 5.29 15.76 -44.31
C LYS A 330 5.44 14.25 -44.08
N ILE A 331 6.44 13.82 -43.30
CA ILE A 331 6.76 12.39 -43.09
C ILE A 331 7.26 12.20 -41.65
N HIS A 332 6.68 11.24 -40.94
CA HIS A 332 6.87 11.01 -39.51
C HIS A 332 8.16 10.22 -39.24
N PRO A 333 8.98 10.58 -38.22
CA PRO A 333 10.21 9.88 -37.83
C PRO A 333 10.06 8.44 -37.32
N LYS A 334 8.91 7.77 -37.53
CA LYS A 334 8.69 6.36 -37.15
C LYS A 334 9.07 5.39 -38.28
N ASP A 335 9.48 5.88 -39.44
CA ASP A 335 9.81 5.04 -40.62
C ASP A 335 11.20 4.38 -40.57
N ILE A 336 11.94 4.44 -39.45
CA ILE A 336 13.24 3.74 -39.30
C ILE A 336 13.35 3.08 -37.90
N VAL A 337 12.81 1.84 -37.81
CA VAL A 337 13.37 0.58 -37.25
C VAL A 337 14.76 0.70 -36.57
N ASP A 338 15.17 0.10 -35.43
CA ASP A 338 14.73 -0.95 -34.49
C ASP A 338 15.56 -0.82 -33.19
N ASN A 339 14.93 -1.00 -32.00
CA ASN A 339 15.42 -1.55 -30.69
C ASN A 339 16.80 -1.14 -30.07
N PRO A 340 17.17 -1.43 -28.79
CA PRO A 340 16.49 -2.09 -27.65
C PRO A 340 16.68 -1.38 -26.27
N ASP A 341 16.17 -2.04 -25.22
CA ASP A 341 16.43 -1.90 -23.76
C ASP A 341 15.72 -0.78 -22.97
N ALA A 342 14.70 -1.15 -22.18
CA ALA A 342 14.87 -1.51 -20.77
C ALA A 342 13.57 -1.37 -19.93
N ILE A 343 13.17 -2.50 -19.33
CA ILE A 343 12.67 -2.63 -17.94
C ILE A 343 11.24 -2.15 -17.60
N GLN A 344 10.37 -3.16 -17.46
CA GLN A 344 9.34 -3.45 -16.44
C GLN A 344 8.52 -2.31 -15.81
N MET A 345 7.19 -2.54 -15.66
CA MET A 345 6.55 -2.73 -14.34
C MET A 345 5.04 -3.05 -14.46
N GLU A 346 4.69 -4.24 -13.96
CA GLU A 346 3.40 -4.71 -13.44
C GLU A 346 2.13 -4.75 -14.32
N ASP A 347 1.63 -5.97 -14.46
CA ASP A 347 0.43 -6.38 -15.17
C ASP A 347 -0.80 -6.18 -14.26
N ASN A 348 -1.45 -5.02 -14.32
CA ASN A 348 -2.70 -4.73 -13.60
C ASN A 348 -3.92 -5.27 -14.36
N THR A 349 -3.99 -6.59 -14.53
CA THR A 349 -5.18 -7.26 -15.07
C THR A 349 -6.32 -7.21 -14.04
N VAL A 350 -7.30 -6.34 -14.33
CA VAL A 350 -8.71 -6.37 -13.92
C VAL A 350 -9.00 -6.79 -12.46
N ASN A 351 -9.26 -5.80 -11.62
CA ASN A 351 -9.69 -5.92 -10.21
C ASN A 351 -10.93 -6.82 -10.04
N GLU A 352 -10.88 -7.73 -9.05
CA GLU A 352 -11.87 -8.76 -8.68
C GLU A 352 -13.32 -8.23 -8.56
N TYR A 353 -13.47 -6.97 -8.15
CA TYR A 353 -14.76 -6.28 -8.10
C TYR A 353 -15.46 -6.22 -9.47
N TYR A 354 -14.73 -5.91 -10.55
CA TYR A 354 -15.29 -5.81 -11.89
C TYR A 354 -15.69 -7.17 -12.46
N LEU A 355 -14.94 -8.22 -12.12
CA LEU A 355 -15.27 -9.60 -12.49
C LEU A 355 -16.61 -10.03 -11.86
N ASP A 356 -16.80 -9.75 -10.56
CA ASP A 356 -18.03 -10.09 -9.84
C ASP A 356 -19.24 -9.31 -10.37
N GLN A 357 -19.09 -8.02 -10.68
CA GLN A 357 -20.18 -7.23 -11.27
C GLN A 357 -20.58 -7.72 -12.67
N ASN A 358 -19.61 -8.06 -13.53
CA ASN A 358 -19.89 -8.59 -14.87
C ASN A 358 -20.61 -9.95 -14.79
N GLN A 359 -20.22 -10.83 -13.86
CA GLN A 359 -20.91 -12.11 -13.65
C GLN A 359 -22.36 -11.92 -13.21
N LYS A 360 -22.63 -10.91 -12.35
CA LYS A 360 -24.00 -10.59 -11.91
C LYS A 360 -24.87 -10.07 -13.04
N ILE A 361 -24.34 -9.16 -13.87
CA ILE A 361 -25.06 -8.61 -15.04
C ILE A 361 -25.35 -9.71 -16.05
N PHE A 362 -24.36 -10.57 -16.36
CA PHE A 362 -24.54 -11.70 -17.27
C PHE A 362 -25.63 -12.66 -16.80
N LYS A 363 -25.60 -13.08 -15.52
CA LYS A 363 -26.61 -13.98 -14.95
C LYS A 363 -28.00 -13.36 -15.00
N LYS A 364 -28.12 -12.05 -14.72
CA LYS A 364 -29.40 -11.34 -14.79
C LYS A 364 -29.95 -11.31 -16.21
N ASN A 365 -29.13 -10.91 -17.20
CA ASN A 365 -29.55 -10.85 -18.60
C ASN A 365 -29.94 -12.23 -19.15
N LEU A 366 -29.21 -13.28 -18.77
CA LEU A 366 -29.53 -14.66 -19.15
C LEU A 366 -30.91 -15.08 -18.62
N VAL A 367 -31.18 -14.82 -17.34
CA VAL A 367 -32.48 -15.13 -16.72
C VAL A 367 -33.61 -14.33 -17.36
N ASP A 368 -33.40 -13.04 -17.65
CA ASP A 368 -34.41 -12.19 -18.28
C ASP A 368 -34.73 -12.66 -19.72
N LEU A 369 -33.71 -13.03 -20.51
CA LEU A 369 -33.89 -13.54 -21.88
C LEU A 369 -34.61 -14.90 -21.91
N LEU A 370 -34.32 -15.77 -20.94
CA LEU A 370 -35.01 -17.06 -20.79
C LEU A 370 -36.46 -16.91 -20.32
N SER A 371 -36.75 -15.88 -19.51
CA SER A 371 -38.06 -15.69 -18.90
C SER A 371 -39.04 -14.93 -19.81
N ASN A 372 -38.53 -13.98 -20.62
CA ASN A 372 -39.39 -13.04 -21.36
C ASN A 372 -39.51 -13.34 -22.86
N GLU A 373 -38.51 -13.99 -23.49
CA GLU A 373 -38.46 -14.13 -24.95
C GLU A 373 -38.65 -15.57 -25.48
N ASN A 374 -38.97 -16.55 -24.62
CA ASN A 374 -39.10 -17.98 -25.00
C ASN A 374 -37.96 -18.49 -25.91
N LEU A 375 -36.75 -17.98 -25.69
CA LEU A 375 -35.57 -18.35 -26.46
C LEU A 375 -35.04 -19.72 -26.00
N SER A 376 -34.46 -20.46 -26.93
CA SER A 376 -33.64 -21.63 -26.58
C SER A 376 -32.47 -21.20 -25.68
N TYR A 377 -32.07 -22.06 -24.74
CA TYR A 377 -30.97 -21.78 -23.82
C TYR A 377 -29.67 -21.40 -24.53
N GLU A 378 -29.40 -22.03 -25.69
CA GLU A 378 -28.20 -21.76 -26.48
C GLU A 378 -28.23 -20.37 -27.12
N ASP A 379 -29.39 -19.93 -27.60
CA ASP A 379 -29.57 -18.59 -28.19
C ASP A 379 -29.59 -17.49 -27.12
N ALA A 380 -30.21 -17.76 -25.97
CA ALA A 380 -30.21 -16.87 -24.81
C ALA A 380 -28.79 -16.70 -24.25
N LEU A 381 -28.00 -17.77 -24.19
CA LEU A 381 -26.59 -17.75 -23.78
C LEU A 381 -25.76 -16.88 -24.74
N LYS A 382 -25.91 -17.11 -26.05
CA LYS A 382 -25.18 -16.35 -27.06
C LYS A 382 -25.52 -14.85 -27.00
N ARG A 383 -26.80 -14.50 -26.88
CA ARG A 383 -27.24 -13.10 -26.75
C ARG A 383 -26.77 -12.46 -25.45
N ALA A 384 -26.85 -13.15 -24.31
CA ALA A 384 -26.37 -12.64 -23.02
C ALA A 384 -24.85 -12.40 -23.03
N MET A 385 -24.09 -13.26 -23.74
CA MET A 385 -22.65 -13.09 -23.92
C MET A 385 -22.35 -11.86 -24.78
N THR A 386 -23.03 -11.70 -25.92
CA THR A 386 -22.84 -10.52 -26.79
C THR A 386 -23.20 -9.23 -26.06
N GLN A 387 -24.33 -9.17 -25.35
CA GLN A 387 -24.73 -7.99 -24.58
C GLN A 387 -23.74 -7.63 -23.47
N THR A 388 -23.21 -8.63 -22.75
CA THR A 388 -22.19 -8.39 -21.72
C THR A 388 -20.88 -7.89 -22.34
N MET A 389 -20.49 -8.41 -23.51
CA MET A 389 -19.33 -7.90 -24.26
C MET A 389 -19.54 -6.47 -24.74
N ASP A 390 -20.73 -6.12 -25.24
CA ASP A 390 -21.04 -4.76 -25.71
C ASP A 390 -21.02 -3.74 -24.57
N ILE A 391 -21.58 -4.10 -23.40
CA ILE A 391 -21.50 -3.27 -22.19
C ILE A 391 -20.04 -3.06 -21.79
N THR A 392 -19.26 -4.14 -21.75
CA THR A 392 -17.84 -4.11 -21.41
C THR A 392 -17.06 -3.22 -22.38
N ASN A 393 -17.27 -3.40 -23.69
CA ASN A 393 -16.64 -2.59 -24.74
C ASN A 393 -17.05 -1.11 -24.67
N SER A 394 -18.30 -0.80 -24.31
CA SER A 394 -18.76 0.58 -24.12
C SER A 394 -18.11 1.26 -22.91
N LEU A 395 -17.91 0.52 -21.81
CA LEU A 395 -17.22 0.99 -20.62
C LEU A 395 -15.75 1.25 -20.93
N TYR A 396 -15.11 0.32 -21.66
CA TYR A 396 -13.75 0.51 -22.17
C TYR A 396 -13.67 1.76 -23.05
N LYS A 397 -14.58 1.92 -24.02
CA LYS A 397 -14.62 3.09 -24.90
C LYS A 397 -14.75 4.41 -24.14
N SER A 398 -15.61 4.48 -23.11
CA SER A 398 -15.78 5.67 -22.27
C SER A 398 -14.53 5.99 -21.42
N VAL A 399 -13.79 4.96 -20.98
CA VAL A 399 -12.51 5.14 -20.27
C VAL A 399 -11.42 5.61 -21.24
N PHE A 400 -11.38 5.08 -22.47
CA PHE A 400 -10.41 5.45 -23.50
C PHE A 400 -10.64 6.85 -24.09
N GLU A 401 -11.89 7.33 -24.13
CA GLU A 401 -12.20 8.74 -24.50
C GLU A 401 -11.64 9.75 -23.50
N ASN A 402 -11.42 9.36 -22.23
CA ASN A 402 -10.84 10.20 -21.20
C ASN A 402 -9.29 10.14 -21.11
N LYS A 403 -8.66 9.17 -21.79
CA LYS A 403 -7.19 8.99 -21.84
C LYS A 403 -6.74 8.40 -23.20
N PRO A 404 -6.56 9.25 -24.24
CA PRO A 404 -6.26 8.78 -25.60
C PRO A 404 -4.88 8.14 -25.78
N GLU A 405 -3.99 8.24 -24.79
CA GLU A 405 -2.62 7.68 -24.81
C GLU A 405 -2.58 6.14 -24.76
N ILE A 406 -3.66 5.48 -24.32
CA ILE A 406 -3.71 4.01 -24.10
C ILE A 406 -4.24 3.27 -25.35
N ILE A 407 -4.73 4.01 -26.37
CA ILE A 407 -5.39 3.44 -27.56
C ILE A 407 -4.40 2.68 -28.47
N ASP A 408 -3.16 3.18 -28.58
CA ASP A 408 -2.13 2.59 -29.46
C ASP A 408 -1.52 1.29 -28.90
N GLU A 409 -1.53 1.11 -27.57
CA GLU A 409 -1.03 -0.13 -26.93
C GLU A 409 -1.99 -1.31 -27.11
N PHE A 410 -3.30 -1.07 -27.11
CA PHE A 410 -4.31 -2.12 -27.22
C PHE A 410 -4.64 -2.53 -28.66
N ALA A 411 -4.43 -1.65 -29.65
CA ALA A 411 -4.70 -1.94 -31.07
C ALA A 411 -3.84 -3.10 -31.63
N ASN A 412 -2.73 -3.42 -30.97
CA ASN A 412 -1.82 -4.50 -31.36
C ASN A 412 -2.16 -5.88 -30.77
N LEU A 413 -3.13 -5.97 -29.85
CA LEU A 413 -3.66 -7.25 -29.40
C LEU A 413 -4.65 -7.77 -30.43
N LYS A 414 -4.19 -8.67 -31.32
CA LYS A 414 -5.08 -9.38 -32.23
C LYS A 414 -6.19 -10.08 -31.42
N PRO A 415 -7.47 -9.96 -31.83
CA PRO A 415 -8.54 -10.69 -31.17
C PRO A 415 -8.25 -12.18 -31.30
N LYS A 416 -8.16 -12.87 -30.16
CA LYS A 416 -8.02 -14.31 -30.10
C LYS A 416 -9.29 -14.93 -30.68
N ASP A 417 -9.17 -15.76 -31.71
CA ASP A 417 -10.31 -16.32 -32.43
C ASP A 417 -11.05 -17.32 -31.52
N LEU A 418 -12.14 -16.87 -30.91
CA LEU A 418 -12.97 -17.66 -30.00
C LEU A 418 -13.63 -18.87 -30.69
N SER A 419 -13.57 -18.99 -32.01
CA SER A 419 -14.11 -20.15 -32.73
C SER A 419 -13.28 -21.42 -32.48
N GLU A 420 -11.95 -21.32 -32.38
CA GLU A 420 -11.08 -22.46 -32.05
C GLU A 420 -11.25 -22.90 -30.59
N ASP A 421 -11.28 -21.96 -29.64
CA ASP A 421 -11.47 -22.25 -28.21
C ASP A 421 -12.86 -22.91 -27.95
N LEU A 422 -13.88 -22.57 -28.75
CA LEU A 422 -15.22 -23.15 -28.66
C LEU A 422 -15.31 -24.56 -29.28
N GLU A 423 -14.59 -24.83 -30.36
CA GLU A 423 -14.42 -26.19 -30.92
C GLU A 423 -13.64 -27.11 -29.96
N GLU A 424 -12.60 -26.60 -29.32
CA GLU A 424 -11.82 -27.36 -28.32
C GLU A 424 -12.66 -27.67 -27.07
N ALA A 425 -13.48 -26.72 -26.62
CA ALA A 425 -14.44 -26.92 -25.54
C ALA A 425 -15.53 -27.95 -25.91
N LYS A 426 -16.04 -27.92 -27.15
CA LYS A 426 -16.98 -28.93 -27.66
C LYS A 426 -16.36 -30.32 -27.74
N LYS A 427 -15.09 -30.44 -28.16
CA LYS A 427 -14.35 -31.71 -28.14
C LYS A 427 -14.20 -32.25 -26.71
N LYS A 428 -13.81 -31.41 -25.75
CA LYS A 428 -13.68 -31.81 -24.34
C LYS A 428 -15.04 -32.23 -23.74
N ALA A 429 -16.12 -31.55 -24.08
CA ALA A 429 -17.47 -31.89 -23.64
C ALA A 429 -17.99 -33.21 -24.26
N ASN A 430 -17.64 -33.52 -25.50
CA ASN A 430 -17.99 -34.80 -26.14
C ASN A 430 -17.20 -35.98 -25.57
N ILE A 431 -15.94 -35.78 -25.19
CA ILE A 431 -15.12 -36.79 -24.50
C ILE A 431 -15.71 -37.09 -23.10
N ALA A 432 -16.21 -36.07 -22.40
CA ALA A 432 -16.86 -36.22 -21.10
C ALA A 432 -18.27 -36.87 -21.15
N LYS A 433 -18.84 -37.12 -22.34
CA LYS A 433 -20.10 -37.87 -22.52
C LYS A 433 -19.91 -39.36 -22.78
N ILE A 434 -18.68 -39.82 -23.03
CA ILE A 434 -18.34 -41.21 -23.34
C ILE A 434 -17.73 -41.93 -22.11
N ILE A 435 -17.45 -41.19 -21.04
CA ILE A 435 -17.14 -41.71 -19.69
C ILE A 435 -18.38 -41.48 -18.83
#